data_AF-A0A917PMU4-F1
#
_entry.id   AF-A0A917PMU4-F1
#
_cell.length_a   1.000
_cell.length_b   1.000
_cell.length_c   1.000
_cell.angle_alpha   90.00
_cell.angle_beta   90.00
_cell.angle_gamma   90.00
#
_symmetry.space_group_name_H-M   'P 1'
#
loop_
_entity.id
_entity.type
_entity.pdbx_description
1 polymer ?
#
loop_
_entity_poly.entity_id
_entity_poly.type
_entity_poly.pdbx_seq_one_letter_code
_entity_poly.pdbx_strand_id
1 'polypeptide(L)'
;MNSEQISSKQEQPMRVVLPDLYKKITDKLEEDYNIHKYDIQAQAVQESSGYEAIIYFGDSYAHKNSQYFSNEAIKHKNPEIAEFIEKVGSACKEVMIADYFKMMRPK
;
A
#
# COMPACT_ATOMS: atom_id res chain seq x y z
N MET A 1 -11.44 26.17 -18.07
CA MET A 1 -11.90 24.82 -18.42
C MET A 1 -10.86 24.18 -19.31
N ASN A 2 -10.65 22.88 -19.14
CA ASN A 2 -9.70 21.99 -19.84
C ASN A 2 -8.29 21.97 -19.21
N SER A 3 -7.73 20.84 -18.79
CA SER A 3 -7.93 19.47 -19.29
C SER A 3 -7.69 18.44 -18.18
N GLU A 4 -8.74 17.76 -17.73
CA GLU A 4 -8.60 16.50 -17.01
C GLU A 4 -8.35 15.40 -18.05
N GLN A 5 -7.10 15.28 -18.52
CA GLN A 5 -6.65 14.03 -19.14
C GLN A 5 -6.31 13.05 -18.02
N ILE A 6 -7.34 12.50 -17.38
CA ILE A 6 -7.19 11.32 -16.54
C ILE A 6 -7.05 10.15 -17.53
N SER A 7 -5.82 9.88 -17.96
CA SER A 7 -5.48 8.57 -18.51
C SER A 7 -5.90 7.56 -17.45
N SER A 8 -6.89 6.73 -17.75
CA SER A 8 -7.41 5.69 -16.86
C SER A 8 -6.34 4.62 -16.68
N LYS A 9 -5.30 4.92 -15.92
CA LYS A 9 -4.28 3.95 -15.56
C LYS A 9 -4.91 3.00 -14.56
N GLN A 10 -5.08 1.76 -15.02
CA GLN A 10 -5.72 0.72 -14.23
C GLN A 10 -4.79 0.29 -13.11
N GLU A 11 -5.34 0.12 -11.91
CA GLU A 11 -4.66 -0.57 -10.83
C GLU A 11 -4.37 -2.02 -11.24
N GLN A 12 -3.12 -2.42 -11.07
CA GLN A 12 -2.67 -3.77 -11.35
C GLN A 12 -2.14 -4.40 -10.06
N PRO A 13 -2.34 -5.72 -9.83
CA PRO A 13 -1.81 -6.37 -8.65
C PRO A 13 -0.30 -6.19 -8.55
N MET A 14 0.18 -5.60 -7.45
CA MET A 14 1.60 -5.27 -7.30
C MET A 14 2.49 -6.51 -7.42
N ARG A 15 2.02 -7.66 -6.93
CA ARG A 15 2.69 -8.96 -7.06
C ARG A 15 3.00 -9.39 -8.50
N VAL A 16 2.29 -8.83 -9.49
CA VAL A 16 2.47 -9.15 -10.92
C VAL A 16 3.45 -8.17 -11.56
N VAL A 17 3.26 -6.86 -11.32
CA VAL A 17 4.03 -5.81 -12.01
C VAL A 17 5.32 -5.41 -11.28
N LEU A 18 5.36 -5.58 -9.95
CA LEU A 18 6.47 -5.21 -9.08
C LEU A 18 6.68 -6.30 -7.98
N PRO A 19 6.99 -7.55 -8.34
CA PRO A 19 7.07 -8.66 -7.40
C PRO A 19 8.08 -8.45 -6.26
N ASP A 20 9.22 -7.83 -6.56
CA ASP A 20 10.26 -7.56 -5.55
C ASP A 20 9.83 -6.50 -4.54
N LEU A 21 9.13 -5.44 -5.01
CA LEU A 21 8.59 -4.42 -4.13
C LEU A 21 7.46 -4.98 -3.27
N TYR A 22 6.56 -5.75 -3.88
CA TYR A 22 5.48 -6.45 -3.18
C TYR A 22 6.04 -7.31 -2.05
N LYS A 23 7.02 -8.18 -2.36
CA LYS A 23 7.66 -9.04 -1.37
C LYS A 23 8.31 -8.24 -0.25
N LYS A 24 9.08 -7.19 -0.58
CA LYS A 24 9.73 -6.35 0.43
C LYS A 24 8.72 -5.71 1.38
N ILE A 25 7.61 -5.19 0.84
CA ILE A 25 6.55 -4.58 1.65
C ILE A 25 5.89 -5.62 2.55
N THR A 26 5.46 -6.76 1.99
CA THR A 26 4.76 -7.79 2.78
C THR A 26 5.64 -8.40 3.85
N ASP A 27 6.91 -8.71 3.53
CA ASP A 27 7.85 -9.31 4.48
C ASP A 27 8.09 -8.34 5.65
N LYS A 28 8.27 -7.05 5.38
CA LYS A 28 8.48 -6.03 6.43
C LYS A 28 7.24 -5.76 7.27
N LEU A 29 6.06 -5.71 6.65
CA LEU A 29 4.80 -5.56 7.38
C LEU A 29 4.53 -6.76 8.30
N GLU A 30 4.89 -7.97 7.86
CA GLU A 30 4.78 -9.18 8.67
C GLU A 30 5.80 -9.16 9.83
N GLU A 31 7.08 -8.88 9.54
CA GLU A 31 8.17 -8.83 10.53
C GLU A 31 7.98 -7.75 11.60
N ASP A 32 7.71 -6.51 11.18
CA ASP A 32 7.77 -5.33 12.07
C ASP A 32 6.39 -4.99 12.67
N TYR A 33 5.31 -5.43 12.01
CA TYR A 33 3.94 -5.06 12.38
C TYR A 33 2.98 -6.23 12.63
N ASN A 34 3.40 -7.48 12.40
CA ASN A 34 2.53 -8.67 12.43
C ASN A 34 1.30 -8.54 11.52
N ILE A 35 1.45 -7.85 10.38
CA ILE A 35 0.40 -7.71 9.38
C ILE A 35 0.67 -8.73 8.28
N HIS A 36 -0.22 -9.70 8.10
CA HIS A 36 -0.04 -10.71 7.07
C HIS A 36 -0.43 -10.16 5.69
N LYS A 37 0.19 -10.71 4.65
CA LYS A 37 -0.08 -10.35 3.24
C LYS A 37 -1.55 -10.48 2.80
N TYR A 38 -2.38 -11.22 3.54
CA TYR A 38 -3.81 -11.39 3.27
C TYR A 38 -4.67 -10.30 3.92
N ASP A 39 -4.13 -9.61 4.92
CA ASP A 39 -4.80 -8.50 5.60
C ASP A 39 -4.75 -7.19 4.80
N ILE A 40 -3.99 -7.19 3.70
CA ILE A 40 -3.82 -6.05 2.81
C ILE A 40 -4.06 -6.43 1.34
N GLN A 41 -4.42 -5.44 0.54
CA GLN A 41 -4.45 -5.54 -0.92
C GLN A 41 -3.47 -4.54 -1.51
N ALA A 42 -2.40 -5.05 -2.13
CA ALA A 42 -1.35 -4.23 -2.74
C ALA A 42 -1.56 -4.12 -4.26
N GLN A 43 -1.77 -2.89 -4.73
CA GLN A 43 -1.91 -2.53 -6.14
C GLN A 43 -0.79 -1.58 -6.56
N ALA A 44 -0.55 -1.49 -7.86
CA ALA A 44 0.31 -0.49 -8.44
C ALA A 44 -0.32 0.09 -9.71
N VAL A 45 -0.07 1.37 -9.94
CA VAL A 45 -0.48 2.09 -11.15
C VAL A 45 0.79 2.46 -11.89
N GLN A 46 0.94 2.00 -13.14
CA GLN A 46 2.11 2.32 -13.94
C GLN A 46 2.05 3.77 -14.42
N GLU A 47 3.07 4.54 -14.06
CA GLU A 47 3.26 5.94 -14.44
C GLU A 47 4.38 6.08 -15.48
N SER A 48 4.55 7.27 -16.06
CA SER A 48 5.52 7.47 -17.15
C SER A 48 6.98 7.24 -16.74
N SER A 49 7.33 7.49 -15.47
CA SER A 49 8.69 7.37 -14.94
C SER A 49 8.81 6.51 -13.67
N GLY A 50 7.79 5.71 -13.38
CA GLY A 50 7.71 4.94 -12.15
C GLY A 50 6.36 4.29 -11.92
N TYR A 51 6.00 4.12 -10.67
CA TYR A 51 4.75 3.50 -10.26
C TYR A 51 4.18 4.20 -9.03
N GLU A 52 2.87 4.37 -8.99
CA GLU A 52 2.17 4.63 -7.73
C GLU A 52 1.89 3.30 -7.04
N ALA A 53 2.47 3.08 -5.86
CA ALA A 53 2.18 1.94 -5.01
C ALA A 53 0.99 2.27 -4.11
N ILE A 54 -0.01 1.38 -4.06
CA ILE A 54 -1.23 1.57 -3.29
C ILE A 54 -1.45 0.35 -2.40
N ILE A 55 -1.58 0.56 -1.10
CA ILE A 55 -1.90 -0.49 -0.12
C ILE A 55 -3.26 -0.18 0.48
N TYR A 56 -4.21 -1.08 0.25
CA TYR A 56 -5.51 -1.08 0.89
C TYR A 56 -5.53 -2.01 2.11
N PHE A 57 -6.24 -1.62 3.17
CA PHE A 57 -6.29 -2.35 4.45
C PHE A 57 -7.53 -1.98 5.27
N GLY A 58 -7.70 -2.65 6.42
CA GLY A 58 -8.86 -2.50 7.31
C GLY A 58 -10.08 -3.27 6.81
N ASP A 59 -11.21 -3.11 7.50
CA ASP A 59 -12.44 -3.82 7.13
C ASP A 59 -12.85 -3.54 5.68
N SER A 60 -13.09 -4.63 4.92
CA SER A 60 -13.43 -4.58 3.50
C SER A 60 -12.49 -3.72 2.64
N TYR A 61 -11.21 -3.57 3.05
CA TYR A 61 -10.22 -2.73 2.37
C TYR A 61 -10.62 -1.25 2.24
N ALA A 62 -11.38 -0.73 3.22
CA ALA A 62 -11.92 0.64 3.20
C ALA A 62 -10.86 1.74 3.35
N HIS A 63 -9.67 1.42 3.85
CA HIS A 63 -8.57 2.37 4.03
C HIS A 63 -7.50 2.15 2.97
N LYS A 64 -6.82 3.24 2.57
CA LYS A 64 -5.70 3.16 1.64
C LYS A 64 -4.58 4.13 1.99
N ASN A 65 -3.35 3.70 1.69
CA ASN A 65 -2.18 4.56 1.61
C ASN A 65 -1.55 4.38 0.23
N SER A 66 -1.19 5.49 -0.43
CA SER A 66 -0.44 5.45 -1.68
C SER A 66 0.79 6.34 -1.65
N GLN A 67 1.79 5.96 -2.45
CA GLN A 67 2.99 6.74 -2.67
C GLN A 67 3.57 6.43 -4.06
N TYR A 68 3.99 7.49 -4.75
CA TYR A 68 4.72 7.37 -6.01
C TYR A 68 6.19 7.03 -5.75
N PHE A 69 6.72 6.09 -6.53
CA PHE A 69 8.14 5.77 -6.57
C PHE A 69 8.63 5.82 -8.02
N SER A 70 9.74 6.53 -8.24
CA SER A 70 10.43 6.48 -9.53
C SER A 70 11.02 5.10 -9.77
N ASN A 71 11.24 4.75 -11.05
CA ASN A 71 11.93 3.50 -11.41
C ASN A 71 13.31 3.40 -10.74
N GLU A 72 14.02 4.51 -10.61
CA GLU A 72 15.31 4.58 -9.92
C GLU A 72 15.17 4.29 -8.42
N ALA A 73 14.17 4.88 -7.76
CA ALA A 73 13.92 4.66 -6.34
C ALA A 73 13.63 3.17 -6.04
N ILE A 74 12.83 2.53 -6.90
CA ILE A 74 12.51 1.09 -6.81
C ILE A 74 13.79 0.26 -7.01
N LYS A 75 14.56 0.55 -8.07
CA LYS A 75 15.78 -0.19 -8.41
C LYS A 75 16.87 -0.10 -7.34
N HIS A 76 17.01 1.08 -6.73
CA HIS A 76 18.04 1.34 -5.72
C HIS A 76 17.56 1.10 -4.28
N LYS A 77 16.34 0.60 -4.09
CA LYS A 77 15.75 0.34 -2.76
C LYS A 77 15.82 1.58 -1.84
N ASN A 78 15.47 2.74 -2.41
CA ASN A 78 15.55 4.05 -1.75
C ASN A 78 14.90 4.01 -0.34
N PRO A 79 15.49 4.67 0.67
CA PRO A 79 14.91 4.90 1.99
C PRO A 79 13.41 5.24 2.00
N GLU A 80 12.90 5.98 1.00
CA GLU A 80 11.48 6.30 0.87
C GLU A 80 10.55 5.08 0.89
N ILE A 81 11.03 3.92 0.42
CA ILE A 81 10.26 2.66 0.47
C ILE A 81 10.12 2.18 1.92
N ALA A 82 11.16 2.35 2.74
CA ALA A 82 11.11 1.98 4.15
C ALA A 82 10.18 2.90 4.93
N GLU A 83 10.25 4.21 4.67
CA GLU A 83 9.34 5.21 5.27
C GLU A 83 7.88 4.94 4.90
N PHE A 84 7.63 4.55 3.64
CA PHE A 84 6.29 4.15 3.21
C PHE A 84 5.78 2.92 3.95
N ILE A 85 6.63 1.90 4.13
CA ILE A 85 6.28 0.69 4.88
C ILE A 85 5.95 1.03 6.33
N GLU A 86 6.75 1.87 6.98
CA GLU A 86 6.52 2.32 8.35
C GLU A 86 5.17 3.05 8.50
N LYS A 87 4.88 3.94 7.55
CA LYS A 87 3.59 4.65 7.49
C LYS A 87 2.41 3.68 7.31
N VAL A 88 2.52 2.72 6.40
CA VAL A 88 1.48 1.72 6.15
C VAL A 88 1.27 0.83 7.37
N GLY A 89 2.35 0.31 7.96
CA GLY A 89 2.29 -0.57 9.11
C GLY A 89 1.67 0.10 10.34
N SER A 90 2.03 1.36 10.60
CA SER A 90 1.46 2.14 11.69
C SER A 90 -0.03 2.40 11.48
N ALA A 91 -0.41 2.85 10.27
CA ALA A 91 -1.82 3.09 9.94
C ALA A 91 -2.68 1.82 9.99
N CYS A 92 -2.16 0.68 9.54
CA CYS A 92 -2.84 -0.61 9.62
C CYS A 92 -3.13 -1.00 11.07
N LYS A 93 -2.12 -0.93 11.96
CA LYS A 93 -2.31 -1.25 13.39
C LYS A 93 -3.38 -0.37 14.02
N GLU A 94 -3.33 0.94 13.79
CA GLU A 94 -4.32 1.88 14.33
C GLU A 94 -5.73 1.57 13.85
N VAL A 95 -5.92 1.32 12.56
CA VAL A 95 -7.23 0.98 11.97
C VAL A 95 -7.74 -0.36 12.50
N MET A 96 -6.90 -1.40 12.54
CA MET A 96 -7.31 -2.72 13.05
C MET A 96 -7.72 -2.67 14.51
N ILE A 97 -7.02 -1.89 15.35
CA ILE A 97 -7.41 -1.66 16.74
C ILE A 97 -8.76 -0.93 16.81
N ALA A 98 -8.93 0.13 16.01
CA ALA A 98 -10.17 0.90 15.99
C ALA A 98 -11.37 0.05 15.54
N ASP A 99 -11.20 -0.79 14.52
CA ASP A 99 -12.24 -1.67 14.00
C ASP A 99 -12.60 -2.77 15.00
N TYR A 100 -11.62 -3.35 15.71
CA TYR A 100 -11.87 -4.27 16.82
C TYR A 100 -12.75 -3.63 17.91
N PHE A 101 -12.47 -2.39 18.31
CA PHE A 101 -13.29 -1.70 19.31
C PHE A 101 -14.72 -1.38 18.85
N LYS A 102 -14.93 -1.13 17.55
CA LYS A 102 -16.29 -0.94 17.00
C LYS A 102 -17.12 -2.23 17.12
N MET A 103 -16.51 -3.39 16.89
CA MET A 103 -17.19 -4.68 17.02
C MET A 103 -17.56 -5.03 18.47
N MET A 104 -16.77 -4.57 19.45
CA MET A 104 -17.02 -4.82 20.88
C MET A 104 -18.02 -3.88 21.54
N ARG A 105 -18.49 -2.84 20.83
CA ARG A 105 -19.60 -2.00 21.31
C ARG A 105 -20.89 -2.40 20.58
N PRO A 106 -21.65 -3.39 21.09
CA PRO A 106 -23.00 -3.61 20.60
C PRO A 106 -23.80 -2.31 20.84
N LYS A 107 -24.51 -1.87 19.80
CA LYS A 107 -25.52 -0.82 19.94
C LYS A 107 -26.63 -1.28 20.88
#